data_AF-A0A959Y316-F1
#
_entry.id   AF-A0A959Y316-F1
#
_cell.length_a   1.000
_cell.length_b   1.000
_cell.length_c   1.000
_cell.angle_alpha   90.00
_cell.angle_beta   90.00
_cell.angle_gamma   90.00
#
_symmetry.space_group_name_H-M   'P 1'
#
loop_
_entity.id
_entity.type
_entity.pdbx_description
1 polymer ?
#
loop_
_entity_poly.entity_id
_entity_poly.type
_entity_poly.pdbx_seq_one_letter_code
_entity_poly.pdbx_strand_id
1 'polypeptide(L)'
;SYLNREQYGDRPLLMGQFWDSPYANEREDGNPVYTATYQIKKDGRAVKNVYDQWSAQHFVEDNPGHTVDHAYIITDARKGSEPVYDPDFTMVFPRMYSAQRNHISAYKEWSDFKGRPMRTKDREGKPTIIYKPTFGENMKYFFSYQMDWMYWRYFMWNFAGRQNDIQGSGNILEGNWMTGVKTIDAERLGNQRLLPPSMTQNKGYNHYYLLPFLLGLIGLVYQMFRHSRDWAVVMLLFFFTGVAIVIYLNQTPYQPRERDYAYVGSFYAFAIWIGLGVFALFDAARTMQQKELGTVVGAAFGLGVLKYLVESIGDGDHAISYAILYMAVLGGVVLALFFVLGRTTRNEPVAGLLAVIIGLAVPGVMVAEGWDDHDRGNRTPARDLASDYLESCAPNAILFTNGDNDT
;
A
#
# COMPACT_ATOMS: atom_id res chain seq x y z
N SER A 1 -5.05 6.22 -26.76
CA SER A 1 -5.89 6.16 -25.54
C SER A 1 -5.39 5.14 -24.50
N TYR A 2 -4.74 4.03 -24.87
CA TYR A 2 -4.33 2.96 -23.93
C TYR A 2 -3.37 3.37 -22.78
N LEU A 3 -2.59 4.44 -22.93
CA LEU A 3 -1.64 4.91 -21.91
C LEU A 3 -2.19 6.06 -21.04
N ASN A 4 -3.38 6.57 -21.32
CA ASN A 4 -3.96 7.67 -20.54
C ASN A 4 -4.76 7.12 -19.36
N ARG A 5 -4.67 7.81 -18.21
CA ARG A 5 -5.39 7.50 -16.98
C ARG A 5 -6.91 7.59 -17.12
N GLU A 6 -7.42 8.09 -18.24
CA GLU A 6 -8.86 8.21 -18.54
C GLU A 6 -9.66 6.92 -18.32
N GLN A 7 -9.04 5.74 -18.51
CA GLN A 7 -9.68 4.45 -18.26
C GLN A 7 -9.91 4.14 -16.76
N TYR A 8 -9.15 4.77 -15.87
CA TYR A 8 -9.12 4.42 -14.44
C TYR A 8 -9.91 5.39 -13.55
N GLY A 9 -10.64 6.34 -14.17
CA GLY A 9 -11.46 7.35 -13.52
C GLY A 9 -10.67 8.38 -12.70
N ASP A 10 -11.33 9.48 -12.38
CA ASP A 10 -10.77 10.55 -11.56
C ASP A 10 -11.06 10.37 -10.08
N ARG A 11 -10.03 10.68 -9.28
CA ARG A 11 -10.04 10.57 -7.83
C ARG A 11 -9.63 11.92 -7.28
N PRO A 12 -10.45 12.57 -6.45
CA PRO A 12 -10.11 13.88 -5.94
C PRO A 12 -8.95 13.79 -4.93
N LEU A 13 -7.99 14.71 -5.03
CA LEU A 13 -6.81 14.73 -4.15
C LEU A 13 -6.81 15.93 -3.21
N LEU A 14 -6.86 17.15 -3.74
CA LEU A 14 -6.80 18.38 -2.93
C LEU A 14 -8.17 18.87 -2.50
N MET A 15 -9.13 18.90 -3.42
CA MET A 15 -10.51 19.31 -3.19
C MET A 15 -11.40 18.44 -4.08
N GLY A 16 -12.58 18.08 -3.61
CA GLY A 16 -13.54 17.37 -4.44
C GLY A 16 -14.66 16.71 -3.65
N GLN A 17 -15.34 15.79 -4.33
CA GLN A 17 -16.56 15.15 -3.87
C GLN A 17 -16.33 14.11 -2.78
N PHE A 18 -17.41 13.85 -2.03
CA PHE A 18 -17.61 12.60 -1.30
C PHE A 18 -18.66 11.75 -2.03
N TRP A 19 -18.90 10.51 -1.57
CA TRP A 19 -19.70 9.51 -2.29
C TRP A 19 -21.15 9.92 -2.65
N ASP A 20 -21.71 10.91 -1.97
CA ASP A 20 -23.10 11.37 -2.14
C ASP A 20 -23.18 12.84 -2.59
N SER A 21 -22.07 13.42 -3.07
CA SER A 21 -22.09 14.79 -3.56
C SER A 21 -22.99 14.90 -4.80
N PRO A 22 -23.98 15.81 -4.83
CA PRO A 22 -24.76 16.11 -6.01
C PRO A 22 -23.89 16.77 -7.09
N TYR A 23 -24.31 16.59 -8.34
CA TYR A 23 -23.71 17.29 -9.47
C TYR A 23 -24.20 18.74 -9.53
N ALA A 24 -23.33 19.64 -9.96
CA ALA A 24 -23.72 20.96 -10.40
C ALA A 24 -24.49 20.86 -11.74
N ASN A 25 -25.17 21.94 -12.12
CA ASN A 25 -25.88 22.02 -13.40
C ASN A 25 -24.93 22.09 -14.61
N GLU A 26 -23.69 22.49 -14.35
CA GLU A 26 -22.65 22.63 -15.36
C GLU A 26 -21.81 21.35 -15.45
N ARG A 27 -21.29 21.07 -16.64
CA ARG A 27 -20.35 19.96 -16.89
C ARG A 27 -19.15 20.51 -17.62
N GLU A 28 -17.99 19.94 -17.35
CA GLU A 28 -16.75 20.32 -18.00
C GLU A 28 -16.50 19.44 -19.24
N ASP A 29 -15.77 20.02 -20.20
CA ASP A 29 -15.32 19.30 -21.38
C ASP A 29 -14.14 18.39 -20.99
N GLY A 30 -14.28 17.10 -21.24
CA GLY A 30 -13.21 16.15 -21.03
C GLY A 30 -12.16 16.21 -22.14
N ASN A 31 -11.03 15.54 -21.94
CA ASN A 31 -9.99 15.46 -22.96
C ASN A 31 -10.51 14.78 -24.24
N PRO A 32 -10.34 15.37 -25.44
CA PRO A 32 -10.82 14.77 -26.68
C PRO A 32 -10.11 13.45 -26.99
N VAL A 33 -10.88 12.47 -27.47
CA VAL A 33 -10.37 11.17 -27.91
C VAL A 33 -9.94 11.26 -29.37
N TYR A 34 -8.66 11.00 -29.58
CA TYR A 34 -8.06 10.92 -30.91
C TYR A 34 -7.97 9.46 -31.35
N THR A 35 -8.43 9.19 -32.58
CA THR A 35 -8.26 7.90 -33.23
C THR A 35 -7.28 8.03 -34.38
N ALA A 36 -6.32 7.11 -34.44
CA ALA A 36 -5.40 7.00 -35.57
C ALA A 36 -6.19 6.53 -36.81
N THR A 37 -6.06 7.27 -37.90
CA THR A 37 -6.73 6.99 -39.17
C THR A 37 -5.77 7.16 -40.33
N TYR A 38 -6.10 6.51 -41.43
CA TYR A 38 -5.48 6.68 -42.74
C TYR A 38 -6.37 7.62 -43.55
N GLN A 39 -5.94 8.87 -43.70
CA GLN A 39 -6.64 9.88 -44.47
C GLN A 39 -6.21 9.81 -45.93
N ILE A 40 -7.14 9.42 -46.78
CA ILE A 40 -6.99 9.41 -48.23
C ILE A 40 -7.22 10.83 -48.74
N LYS A 41 -6.24 11.38 -49.45
CA LYS A 41 -6.27 12.72 -50.04
C LYS A 41 -6.22 12.67 -51.56
N LYS A 42 -6.80 13.67 -52.20
CA LYS A 42 -6.65 13.96 -53.64
C LYS A 42 -6.37 15.44 -53.80
N ASP A 43 -5.31 15.80 -54.53
CA ASP A 43 -4.89 17.19 -54.73
C ASP A 43 -4.76 17.99 -53.41
N GLY A 44 -4.26 17.33 -52.37
CA GLY A 44 -4.07 17.90 -51.03
C GLY A 44 -5.35 18.02 -50.17
N ARG A 45 -6.52 17.64 -50.68
CA ARG A 45 -7.79 17.65 -49.93
C ARG A 45 -8.17 16.26 -49.45
N ALA A 46 -8.64 16.16 -48.20
CA ALA A 46 -9.12 14.90 -47.64
C ALA A 46 -10.41 14.46 -48.34
N VAL A 47 -10.41 13.23 -48.86
CA VAL A 47 -11.54 12.61 -49.55
C VAL A 47 -12.24 11.60 -48.64
N LYS A 48 -11.46 10.79 -47.91
CA LYS A 48 -11.99 9.71 -47.07
C LYS A 48 -11.02 9.40 -45.93
N ASN A 49 -11.55 9.06 -44.76
CA ASN A 49 -10.76 8.49 -43.67
C ASN A 49 -11.12 7.01 -43.51
N VAL A 50 -10.13 6.15 -43.34
CA VAL A 50 -10.31 4.73 -42.99
C VAL A 50 -9.44 4.37 -41.78
N TYR A 51 -9.84 3.33 -41.04
CA TYR A 51 -9.21 2.99 -39.75
C TYR A 51 -8.09 1.96 -39.88
N ASP A 52 -8.03 1.24 -41.00
CA ASP A 52 -7.02 0.23 -41.28
C ASP A 52 -6.21 0.58 -42.53
N GLN A 53 -4.94 0.17 -42.52
CA GLN A 53 -4.00 0.46 -43.60
C GLN A 53 -4.38 -0.25 -44.89
N TRP A 54 -4.88 -1.48 -44.77
CA TRP A 54 -5.19 -2.35 -45.90
C TRP A 54 -6.26 -1.71 -46.80
N SER A 55 -7.36 -1.25 -46.20
CA SER A 55 -8.44 -0.56 -46.92
C SER A 55 -7.98 0.77 -47.52
N ALA A 56 -7.06 1.48 -46.84
CA ALA A 56 -6.50 2.72 -47.37
C ALA A 56 -5.69 2.49 -48.65
N GLN A 57 -4.84 1.47 -48.63
CA GLN A 57 -3.97 1.11 -49.76
C GLN A 57 -4.79 0.62 -50.95
N HIS A 58 -5.73 -0.31 -50.73
CA HIS A 58 -6.59 -0.82 -51.81
C HIS A 58 -7.41 0.29 -52.47
N PHE A 59 -7.91 1.26 -51.69
CA PHE A 59 -8.64 2.39 -52.24
C PHE A 59 -7.77 3.24 -53.19
N VAL A 60 -6.50 3.48 -52.82
CA VAL A 60 -5.57 4.25 -53.66
C VAL A 60 -5.12 3.48 -54.90
N GLU A 61 -4.96 2.16 -54.79
CA GLU A 61 -4.67 1.28 -55.93
C GLU A 61 -5.81 1.30 -56.96
N ASP A 62 -7.06 1.20 -56.50
CA ASP A 62 -8.26 1.24 -57.36
C ASP A 62 -8.55 2.64 -57.91
N ASN A 63 -8.01 3.70 -57.30
CA ASN A 63 -8.29 5.09 -57.67
C ASN A 63 -6.99 5.90 -57.81
N PRO A 64 -6.34 5.86 -58.98
CA PRO A 64 -5.09 6.59 -59.23
C PRO A 64 -5.20 8.10 -58.97
N GLY A 65 -4.16 8.69 -58.38
CA GLY A 65 -4.11 10.13 -58.03
C GLY A 65 -4.52 10.47 -56.60
N HIS A 66 -4.79 9.46 -55.75
CA HIS A 66 -4.97 9.63 -54.32
C HIS A 66 -3.69 9.30 -53.54
N THR A 67 -3.51 9.88 -52.35
CA THR A 67 -2.42 9.57 -51.43
C THR A 67 -2.97 9.21 -50.06
N VAL A 68 -2.23 8.41 -49.27
CA VAL A 68 -2.61 8.05 -47.91
C VAL A 68 -1.68 8.75 -46.92
N ASP A 69 -2.25 9.52 -46.01
CA ASP A 69 -1.54 10.14 -44.91
C ASP A 69 -2.05 9.58 -43.57
N HIS A 70 -1.14 9.29 -42.64
CA HIS A 70 -1.53 9.03 -41.26
C HIS A 70 -2.01 10.32 -40.59
N ALA A 71 -3.20 10.28 -40.01
CA ALA A 71 -3.78 11.41 -39.30
C ALA A 71 -4.47 10.95 -38.01
N TYR A 72 -4.30 11.73 -36.94
CA TYR A 72 -5.10 11.60 -35.74
C TYR A 72 -6.28 12.55 -35.84
N ILE A 73 -7.50 12.00 -35.87
CA ILE A 73 -8.72 12.80 -35.89
C ILE A 73 -9.44 12.69 -34.55
N ILE A 74 -10.11 13.77 -34.15
CA ILE A 74 -10.99 13.75 -32.98
C ILE A 74 -12.22 12.92 -33.34
N THR A 75 -12.37 11.76 -32.72
CA THR A 75 -13.55 10.90 -32.88
C THR A 75 -14.59 11.14 -31.80
N ASP A 76 -14.16 11.63 -30.64
CA ASP A 76 -15.05 12.08 -29.57
C ASP A 76 -14.46 13.35 -28.95
N ALA A 77 -15.16 14.47 -29.06
CA ALA A 77 -14.72 15.74 -28.48
C ALA A 77 -14.91 15.80 -26.96
N ARG A 78 -15.62 14.83 -26.36
CA ARG A 78 -15.87 14.70 -24.92
C ARG A 78 -16.44 15.95 -24.24
N LYS A 79 -17.17 16.78 -25.01
CA LYS A 79 -17.81 18.01 -24.52
C LYS A 79 -18.88 17.71 -23.48
N GLY A 80 -18.83 18.39 -22.35
CA GLY A 80 -19.72 18.18 -21.20
C GLY A 80 -19.72 16.75 -20.65
N SER A 81 -18.64 15.98 -20.87
CA SER A 81 -18.56 14.59 -20.41
C SER A 81 -18.16 14.46 -18.95
N GLU A 82 -17.48 15.46 -18.38
CA GLU A 82 -16.97 15.42 -17.01
C GLU A 82 -17.98 16.05 -16.04
N PRO A 83 -18.38 15.33 -14.98
CA PRO A 83 -19.31 15.87 -13.99
C PRO A 83 -18.62 16.90 -13.10
N VAL A 84 -19.21 18.08 -12.97
CA VAL A 84 -18.85 19.03 -11.90
C VAL A 84 -19.74 18.73 -10.70
N TYR A 85 -19.16 18.76 -9.50
CA TYR A 85 -19.90 18.58 -8.25
C TYR A 85 -20.28 19.93 -7.65
N ASP A 86 -21.41 19.97 -6.96
CA ASP A 86 -21.84 21.17 -6.24
C ASP A 86 -20.74 21.59 -5.23
N PRO A 87 -20.18 22.81 -5.32
CA PRO A 87 -19.10 23.27 -4.46
C PRO A 87 -19.41 23.16 -2.97
N ASP A 88 -20.67 23.34 -2.56
CA ASP A 88 -21.08 23.24 -1.15
C ASP A 88 -20.98 21.80 -0.63
N PHE A 89 -21.03 20.83 -1.53
CA PHE A 89 -20.90 19.39 -1.28
C PHE A 89 -19.52 18.85 -1.63
N THR A 90 -18.51 19.71 -1.72
CA THR A 90 -17.10 19.30 -1.80
C THR A 90 -16.37 19.47 -0.48
N MET A 91 -15.23 18.83 -0.32
CA MET A 91 -14.35 19.01 0.84
C MET A 91 -12.87 18.97 0.46
N VAL A 92 -12.05 19.58 1.32
CA VAL A 92 -10.60 19.52 1.22
C VAL A 92 -10.12 18.11 1.58
N PHE A 93 -9.17 17.61 0.82
CA PHE A 93 -8.53 16.32 0.98
C PHE A 93 -9.53 15.15 1.10
N PRO A 94 -10.48 15.00 0.15
CA PRO A 94 -11.54 13.99 0.24
C PRO A 94 -10.95 12.59 0.08
N ARG A 95 -11.26 11.68 1.00
CA ARG A 95 -10.81 10.27 0.97
C ARG A 95 -11.94 9.28 0.67
N MET A 96 -13.17 9.69 0.93
CA MET A 96 -14.37 8.86 0.78
C MET A 96 -15.22 9.35 -0.40
N TYR A 97 -14.74 9.15 -1.63
CA TYR A 97 -15.33 9.75 -2.84
C TYR A 97 -16.16 8.78 -3.70
N SER A 98 -15.99 7.47 -3.53
CA SER A 98 -16.62 6.50 -4.43
C SER A 98 -18.11 6.30 -4.13
N ALA A 99 -18.95 6.46 -5.15
CA ALA A 99 -20.41 6.28 -5.04
C ALA A 99 -20.88 4.80 -5.10
N GLN A 100 -19.97 3.82 -5.13
CA GLN A 100 -20.35 2.41 -5.15
C GLN A 100 -20.92 1.98 -3.81
N ARG A 101 -22.04 1.23 -3.82
CA ARG A 101 -22.80 0.90 -2.59
C ARG A 101 -21.96 0.17 -1.53
N ASN A 102 -21.16 -0.81 -1.93
CA ASN A 102 -20.26 -1.51 -1.02
C ASN A 102 -19.23 -0.54 -0.42
N HIS A 103 -18.63 0.36 -1.22
CA HIS A 103 -17.68 1.33 -0.70
C HIS A 103 -18.31 2.27 0.32
N ILE A 104 -19.55 2.72 0.10
CA ILE A 104 -20.27 3.59 1.03
C ILE A 104 -20.43 2.92 2.41
N SER A 105 -20.80 1.64 2.43
CA SER A 105 -20.92 0.90 3.69
C SER A 105 -19.60 0.84 4.45
N ALA A 106 -18.51 0.50 3.76
CA ALA A 106 -17.18 0.48 4.37
C ALA A 106 -16.72 1.88 4.80
N TYR A 107 -16.94 2.93 4.00
CA TYR A 107 -16.61 4.29 4.42
C TYR A 107 -17.27 4.65 5.74
N LYS A 108 -18.54 4.28 5.92
CA LYS A 108 -19.28 4.53 7.15
C LYS A 108 -18.74 3.74 8.33
N GLU A 109 -18.39 2.48 8.12
CA GLU A 109 -17.81 1.60 9.14
C GLU A 109 -16.42 2.09 9.59
N TRP A 110 -15.50 2.32 8.66
CA TRP A 110 -14.12 2.72 8.96
C TRP A 110 -13.99 4.13 9.53
N SER A 111 -15.01 4.99 9.36
CA SER A 111 -15.01 6.38 9.84
C SER A 111 -15.93 6.65 11.03
N ASP A 112 -16.68 5.66 11.51
CA ASP A 112 -17.81 5.85 12.46
C ASP A 112 -18.74 7.01 12.05
N PHE A 113 -19.18 6.95 10.79
CA PHE A 113 -19.87 8.05 10.14
C PHE A 113 -21.19 8.44 10.82
N LYS A 114 -21.32 9.73 11.13
CA LYS A 114 -22.54 10.43 11.56
C LYS A 114 -22.94 11.48 10.54
N GLY A 115 -21.96 12.20 10.01
CA GLY A 115 -22.11 13.26 9.01
C GLY A 115 -22.83 14.51 9.54
N ARG A 116 -22.74 15.60 8.77
CA ARG A 116 -23.46 16.85 8.97
C ARG A 116 -24.65 16.92 8.00
N PRO A 117 -25.89 17.04 8.48
CA PRO A 117 -27.04 17.13 7.60
C PRO A 117 -27.01 18.43 6.80
N MET A 118 -27.20 18.33 5.49
CA MET A 118 -27.28 19.43 4.55
C MET A 118 -28.53 19.29 3.70
N ARG A 119 -29.36 20.34 3.67
CA ARG A 119 -30.56 20.37 2.83
C ARG A 119 -30.16 20.63 1.39
N THR A 120 -30.70 19.83 0.48
CA THR A 120 -30.55 20.01 -0.96
C THR A 120 -31.82 19.55 -1.68
N LYS A 121 -31.81 19.53 -3.00
CA LYS A 121 -32.87 18.97 -3.82
C LYS A 121 -32.35 17.72 -4.54
N ASP A 122 -33.19 16.71 -4.67
CA ASP A 122 -32.87 15.54 -5.48
C ASP A 122 -32.97 15.84 -6.99
N ARG A 123 -32.73 14.83 -7.83
CA ARG A 123 -32.81 14.94 -9.30
C ARG A 123 -34.22 15.30 -9.80
N GLU A 124 -35.26 15.10 -9.00
CA GLU A 124 -36.65 15.43 -9.30
C GLU A 124 -37.07 16.80 -8.73
N GLY A 125 -36.13 17.52 -8.09
CA GLY A 125 -36.37 18.82 -7.47
C GLY A 125 -37.03 18.77 -6.10
N LYS A 126 -37.22 17.57 -5.51
CA LYS A 126 -37.81 17.40 -4.18
C LYS A 126 -36.78 17.71 -3.09
N PRO A 127 -37.16 18.41 -2.02
CA PRO A 127 -36.28 18.64 -0.88
C PRO A 127 -35.80 17.33 -0.26
N THR A 128 -34.49 17.17 -0.10
CA THR A 128 -33.85 16.01 0.54
C THR A 128 -32.72 16.46 1.47
N ILE A 129 -32.20 15.53 2.27
CA ILE A 129 -31.08 15.78 3.19
C ILE A 129 -29.95 14.83 2.82
N ILE A 130 -28.77 15.38 2.55
CA ILE A 130 -27.53 14.65 2.35
C ILE A 130 -26.66 14.86 3.58
N TYR A 131 -25.99 13.80 4.03
CA TYR A 131 -25.09 13.87 5.18
C TYR A 131 -23.67 14.03 4.67
N LYS A 132 -23.11 15.22 4.83
CA LYS A 132 -21.73 15.53 4.44
C LYS A 132 -20.76 14.99 5.50
N PRO A 133 -19.74 14.20 5.12
CA PRO A 133 -18.68 13.82 6.06
C PRO A 133 -18.01 15.04 6.67
N THR A 134 -17.83 14.99 7.98
CA THR A 134 -16.97 15.95 8.68
C THR A 134 -15.51 15.71 8.30
N PHE A 135 -14.66 16.73 8.45
CA PHE A 135 -13.23 16.56 8.23
C PHE A 135 -12.62 15.49 9.17
N GLY A 136 -13.14 15.39 10.40
CA GLY A 136 -12.72 14.37 11.37
C GLY A 136 -13.03 12.94 10.90
N GLU A 137 -14.24 12.68 10.41
CA GLU A 137 -14.61 11.36 9.84
C GLU A 137 -13.76 11.02 8.61
N ASN A 138 -13.51 12.00 7.76
CA ASN A 138 -12.63 11.84 6.60
C ASN A 138 -11.19 11.51 6.99
N MET A 139 -10.66 12.15 8.04
CA MET A 139 -9.33 11.85 8.57
C MET A 139 -9.30 10.53 9.31
N LYS A 140 -10.39 10.15 9.98
CA LYS A 140 -10.50 8.83 10.60
C LYS A 140 -10.38 7.74 9.56
N TYR A 141 -11.11 7.82 8.44
CA TYR A 141 -10.95 6.86 7.33
C TYR A 141 -9.54 6.87 6.74
N PHE A 142 -8.92 8.04 6.59
CA PHE A 142 -7.52 8.13 6.13
C PHE A 142 -6.59 7.33 7.04
N PHE A 143 -6.68 7.53 8.36
CA PHE A 143 -5.78 6.90 9.31
C PHE A 143 -6.10 5.42 9.56
N SER A 144 -7.37 5.05 9.66
CA SER A 144 -7.81 3.68 9.97
C SER A 144 -7.70 2.75 8.76
N TYR A 145 -8.23 3.15 7.61
CA TYR A 145 -8.23 2.29 6.44
C TYR A 145 -7.00 2.53 5.57
N GLN A 146 -6.74 3.77 5.14
CA GLN A 146 -5.72 4.03 4.12
C GLN A 146 -4.30 3.92 4.69
N MET A 147 -4.05 4.40 5.90
CA MET A 147 -2.75 4.34 6.55
C MET A 147 -2.55 3.05 7.33
N ASP A 148 -3.48 2.67 8.21
CA ASP A 148 -3.30 1.46 9.02
C ASP A 148 -3.57 0.18 8.21
N TRP A 149 -4.81 -0.04 7.76
CA TRP A 149 -5.17 -1.26 7.03
C TRP A 149 -4.42 -1.43 5.68
N MET A 150 -4.24 -0.37 4.90
CA MET A 150 -3.65 -0.48 3.55
C MET A 150 -2.14 -0.27 3.50
N TYR A 151 -1.51 0.37 4.49
CA TYR A 151 -0.06 0.63 4.45
C TYR A 151 0.68 -0.04 5.61
N TRP A 152 0.36 0.32 6.86
CA TRP A 152 1.06 -0.22 8.03
C TRP A 152 0.88 -1.72 8.17
N ARG A 153 -0.28 -2.28 7.79
CA ARG A 153 -0.50 -3.72 7.76
C ARG A 153 0.51 -4.45 6.86
N TYR A 154 0.67 -4.02 5.61
CA TYR A 154 1.65 -4.60 4.69
C TYR A 154 3.09 -4.35 5.13
N PHE A 155 3.36 -3.15 5.65
CA PHE A 155 4.66 -2.84 6.23
C PHE A 155 4.99 -3.82 7.35
N MET A 156 4.06 -4.08 8.26
CA MET A 156 4.24 -5.00 9.39
C MET A 156 4.29 -6.47 8.98
N TRP A 157 3.67 -6.89 7.87
CA TRP A 157 3.89 -8.25 7.32
C TRP A 157 5.38 -8.55 7.09
N ASN A 158 6.16 -7.53 6.71
CA ASN A 158 7.59 -7.69 6.41
C ASN A 158 8.47 -7.66 7.66
N PHE A 159 8.04 -6.99 8.74
CA PHE A 159 8.91 -6.68 9.88
C PHE A 159 8.40 -7.19 11.24
N ALA A 160 7.18 -7.70 11.31
CA ALA A 160 6.58 -8.32 12.48
C ALA A 160 6.14 -9.77 12.22
N GLY A 161 5.58 -10.01 11.04
CA GLY A 161 5.02 -11.30 10.62
C GLY A 161 3.57 -11.16 10.12
N ARG A 162 3.02 -12.25 9.60
CA ARG A 162 1.74 -12.30 8.89
C ARG A 162 0.85 -13.41 9.46
N GLN A 163 -0.45 -13.13 9.56
CA GLN A 163 -1.46 -14.05 10.07
C GLN A 163 -1.84 -15.13 9.04
N ASN A 164 -1.90 -14.78 7.76
CA ASN A 164 -2.16 -15.69 6.65
C ASN A 164 -2.02 -14.96 5.31
N ASP A 165 -1.94 -15.72 4.24
CA ASP A 165 -1.88 -15.24 2.86
C ASP A 165 -3.23 -14.82 2.24
N ILE A 166 -4.32 -14.84 3.02
CA ILE A 166 -5.69 -14.58 2.57
C ILE A 166 -5.96 -13.08 2.54
N GLN A 167 -6.66 -12.64 1.49
CA GLN A 167 -7.07 -11.25 1.37
C GLN A 167 -8.11 -10.89 2.44
N GLY A 168 -7.83 -9.85 3.23
CA GLY A 168 -8.75 -9.36 4.26
C GLY A 168 -9.46 -8.06 3.87
N SER A 169 -10.56 -7.76 4.55
CA SER A 169 -11.33 -6.50 4.39
C SER A 169 -11.59 -5.75 5.71
N GLY A 170 -10.74 -5.93 6.71
CA GLY A 170 -10.88 -5.33 8.05
C GLY A 170 -11.26 -6.31 9.14
N ASN A 171 -11.49 -7.58 8.80
CA ASN A 171 -11.83 -8.60 9.77
C ASN A 171 -10.58 -9.08 10.53
N ILE A 172 -10.80 -9.68 11.71
CA ILE A 172 -9.73 -10.16 12.59
C ILE A 172 -9.10 -11.49 12.13
N LEU A 173 -9.67 -12.16 11.12
CA LEU A 173 -9.30 -13.52 10.72
C LEU A 173 -8.34 -13.54 9.53
N GLU A 174 -8.35 -12.51 8.68
CA GLU A 174 -7.71 -12.54 7.36
C GLU A 174 -6.81 -11.34 7.14
N GLY A 175 -5.60 -11.62 6.64
CA GLY A 175 -4.68 -10.60 6.17
C GLY A 175 -4.13 -9.68 7.26
N ASN A 176 -4.20 -10.01 8.54
CA ASN A 176 -3.57 -9.19 9.58
C ASN A 176 -2.07 -9.45 9.67
N TRP A 177 -1.34 -8.48 10.21
CA TRP A 177 0.02 -8.74 10.70
C TRP A 177 -0.02 -9.37 12.09
N MET A 178 0.95 -10.21 12.39
CA MET A 178 1.08 -10.94 13.65
C MET A 178 2.53 -10.92 14.11
N THR A 179 2.78 -10.87 15.42
CA THR A 179 4.14 -10.80 15.98
C THR A 179 4.69 -12.16 16.39
N GLY A 180 3.83 -13.09 16.83
CA GLY A 180 4.21 -14.31 17.55
C GLY A 180 4.27 -14.13 19.07
N VAL A 181 4.09 -12.91 19.57
CA VAL A 181 3.99 -12.59 20.99
C VAL A 181 2.51 -12.61 21.37
N LYS A 182 2.06 -13.75 21.91
CA LYS A 182 0.65 -14.04 22.19
C LYS A 182 -0.09 -12.93 22.96
N THR A 183 0.57 -12.20 23.86
CA THR A 183 -0.06 -11.10 24.59
C THR A 183 -0.34 -9.88 23.73
N ILE A 184 0.53 -9.56 22.77
CA ILE A 184 0.33 -8.47 21.80
C ILE A 184 -0.73 -8.89 20.78
N ASP A 185 -0.58 -10.10 20.25
CA ASP A 185 -1.46 -10.58 19.19
C ASP A 185 -2.89 -10.82 19.69
N ALA A 186 -3.06 -11.20 20.97
CA ALA A 186 -4.37 -11.44 21.53
C ALA A 186 -5.24 -10.19 21.69
N GLU A 187 -4.63 -9.04 21.97
CA GLU A 187 -5.32 -7.75 22.03
C GLU A 187 -5.91 -7.35 20.67
N ARG A 188 -5.20 -7.65 19.57
CA ARG A 188 -5.62 -7.28 18.21
C ARG A 188 -6.53 -8.30 17.54
N LEU A 189 -6.21 -9.58 17.72
CA LEU A 189 -6.76 -10.69 16.92
C LEU A 189 -7.56 -11.70 17.76
N GLY A 190 -7.74 -11.43 19.05
CA GLY A 190 -8.40 -12.35 19.99
C GLY A 190 -7.52 -13.54 20.37
N ASN A 191 -8.08 -14.57 21.00
CA ASN A 191 -7.30 -15.65 21.61
C ASN A 191 -6.42 -16.43 20.61
N GLN A 192 -5.09 -16.34 20.76
CA GLN A 192 -4.10 -17.03 19.92
C GLN A 192 -3.59 -18.37 20.50
N ARG A 193 -4.23 -18.94 21.53
CA ARG A 193 -3.79 -20.20 22.16
C ARG A 193 -4.44 -21.44 21.55
N LEU A 194 -5.63 -21.32 21.00
CA LEU A 194 -6.48 -22.43 20.56
C LEU A 194 -6.92 -22.24 19.11
N LEU A 195 -5.98 -21.89 18.23
CA LEU A 195 -6.27 -21.74 16.81
C LEU A 195 -6.36 -23.12 16.13
N PRO A 196 -7.28 -23.29 15.16
CA PRO A 196 -7.39 -24.52 14.40
C PRO A 196 -6.20 -24.71 13.45
N PRO A 197 -5.87 -25.95 13.07
CA PRO A 197 -4.80 -26.24 12.12
C PRO A 197 -4.94 -25.52 10.77
N SER A 198 -6.18 -25.27 10.32
CA SER A 198 -6.44 -24.53 9.08
C SER A 198 -5.87 -23.10 9.08
N MET A 199 -5.66 -22.50 10.25
CA MET A 199 -5.00 -21.21 10.40
C MET A 199 -3.50 -21.36 10.61
N THR A 200 -3.08 -22.26 11.50
CA THR A 200 -1.66 -22.38 11.88
C THR A 200 -0.80 -23.11 10.85
N GLN A 201 -1.42 -23.85 9.91
CA GLN A 201 -0.73 -24.51 8.79
C GLN A 201 -0.80 -23.70 7.49
N ASN A 202 -1.36 -22.48 7.53
CA ASN A 202 -1.28 -21.56 6.41
C ASN A 202 0.20 -21.17 6.20
N LYS A 203 0.69 -21.19 4.96
CA LYS A 203 2.09 -20.85 4.66
C LYS A 203 2.44 -19.42 5.04
N GLY A 204 1.48 -18.50 4.89
CA GLY A 204 1.63 -17.12 5.30
C GLY A 204 1.52 -16.88 6.82
N TYR A 205 1.45 -17.94 7.65
CA TYR A 205 1.44 -17.85 9.12
C TYR A 205 2.86 -17.81 9.66
N ASN A 206 3.43 -16.62 9.81
CA ASN A 206 4.83 -16.42 10.18
C ASN A 206 5.01 -15.39 11.31
N HIS A 207 6.07 -15.57 12.11
CA HIS A 207 6.33 -14.75 13.29
C HIS A 207 7.78 -14.24 13.33
N TYR A 208 7.96 -12.93 13.17
CA TYR A 208 9.30 -12.32 13.26
C TYR A 208 9.58 -11.68 14.62
N TYR A 209 8.64 -11.77 15.58
CA TYR A 209 8.80 -11.30 16.96
C TYR A 209 9.24 -9.84 17.07
N LEU A 210 8.86 -9.02 16.09
CA LEU A 210 9.27 -7.61 15.94
C LEU A 210 10.80 -7.40 15.84
N LEU A 211 11.60 -8.46 15.62
CA LEU A 211 13.05 -8.36 15.57
C LEU A 211 13.55 -7.47 14.42
N PRO A 212 13.09 -7.65 13.15
CA PRO A 212 13.49 -6.78 12.06
C PRO A 212 13.01 -5.34 12.27
N PHE A 213 11.78 -5.18 12.77
CA PHE A 213 11.20 -3.87 13.05
C PHE A 213 12.01 -3.09 14.08
N LEU A 214 12.32 -3.72 15.23
CA LEU A 214 13.12 -3.12 16.29
C LEU A 214 14.51 -2.71 15.79
N LEU A 215 15.18 -3.58 15.03
CA LEU A 215 16.51 -3.29 14.49
C LEU A 215 16.47 -2.10 13.51
N GLY A 216 15.41 -2.02 12.68
CA GLY A 216 15.17 -0.87 11.81
C GLY A 216 14.91 0.42 12.57
N LEU A 217 14.14 0.38 13.67
CA LEU A 217 13.96 1.56 14.53
C LEU A 217 15.26 2.04 15.17
N ILE A 218 16.10 1.11 15.64
CA ILE A 218 17.43 1.43 16.19
C ILE A 218 18.29 2.14 15.14
N GLY A 219 18.35 1.61 13.91
CA GLY A 219 19.13 2.22 12.83
C GLY A 219 18.57 3.57 12.35
N LEU A 220 17.24 3.72 12.31
CA LEU A 220 16.57 4.97 11.99
C LEU A 220 16.98 6.07 12.97
N VAL A 221 16.86 5.78 14.27
CA VAL A 221 17.21 6.72 15.33
C VAL A 221 18.71 7.02 15.34
N TYR A 222 19.55 5.99 15.16
CA TYR A 222 20.99 6.14 15.06
C TYR A 222 21.42 7.08 13.93
N GLN A 223 20.89 6.87 12.72
CA GLN A 223 21.21 7.70 11.57
C GLN A 223 20.71 9.13 11.75
N MET A 224 19.52 9.32 12.34
CA MET A 224 18.96 10.65 12.60
C MET A 224 19.89 11.52 13.48
N PHE A 225 20.48 10.93 14.53
CA PHE A 225 21.35 11.65 15.45
C PHE A 225 22.80 11.81 14.96
N ARG A 226 23.31 10.87 14.16
CA ARG A 226 24.69 10.91 13.65
C ARG A 226 24.81 11.62 12.31
N HIS A 227 23.85 11.44 11.41
CA HIS A 227 23.88 11.85 10.01
C HIS A 227 22.50 12.33 9.53
N SER A 228 22.01 13.44 10.08
CA SER A 228 20.66 13.96 9.81
C SER A 228 20.37 14.27 8.33
N ARG A 229 21.39 14.68 7.55
CA ARG A 229 21.25 14.96 6.12
C ARG A 229 20.97 13.68 5.33
N ASP A 230 21.77 12.64 5.54
CA ASP A 230 21.60 11.36 4.87
C ASP A 230 20.33 10.64 5.37
N TRP A 231 20.03 10.79 6.65
CA TRP A 231 18.76 10.35 7.22
C TRP A 231 17.56 10.98 6.52
N ALA A 232 17.60 12.29 6.24
CA ALA A 232 16.52 12.96 5.52
C ALA A 232 16.33 12.39 4.11
N VAL A 233 17.41 12.00 3.42
CA VAL A 233 17.31 11.36 2.09
C VAL A 233 16.61 10.00 2.19
N VAL A 234 17.01 9.14 3.12
CA VAL A 234 16.36 7.83 3.33
C VAL A 234 14.90 8.01 3.79
N MET A 235 14.63 8.98 4.66
CA MET A 235 13.28 9.30 5.13
C MET A 235 12.38 9.83 4.02
N LEU A 236 12.90 10.67 3.12
CA LEU A 236 12.16 11.13 1.94
C LEU A 236 11.86 9.96 1.00
N LEU A 237 12.82 9.08 0.78
CA LEU A 237 12.60 7.85 0.00
C LEU A 237 11.49 7.01 0.64
N PHE A 238 11.57 6.74 1.95
CA PHE A 238 10.55 6.01 2.71
C PHE A 238 9.16 6.65 2.60
N PHE A 239 9.09 7.98 2.74
CA PHE A 239 7.84 8.73 2.65
C PHE A 239 7.23 8.68 1.24
N PHE A 240 8.01 9.00 0.21
CA PHE A 240 7.51 9.09 -1.16
C PHE A 240 7.15 7.73 -1.76
N THR A 241 7.84 6.67 -1.35
CA THR A 241 7.58 5.30 -1.82
C THR A 241 6.62 4.51 -0.94
N GLY A 242 6.06 5.14 0.10
CA GLY A 242 5.10 4.53 1.02
C GLY A 242 3.89 5.44 1.22
N VAL A 243 3.96 6.30 2.23
CA VAL A 243 2.86 7.17 2.66
C VAL A 243 2.33 8.07 1.53
N ALA A 244 3.21 8.65 0.70
CA ALA A 244 2.77 9.51 -0.40
C ALA A 244 2.00 8.73 -1.47
N ILE A 245 2.31 7.45 -1.68
CA ILE A 245 1.56 6.59 -2.61
C ILE A 245 0.13 6.38 -2.11
N VAL A 246 -0.07 6.21 -0.81
CA VAL A 246 -1.43 6.13 -0.22
C VAL A 246 -2.23 7.39 -0.53
N ILE A 247 -1.62 8.55 -0.30
CA ILE A 247 -2.23 9.86 -0.56
C ILE A 247 -2.61 10.00 -2.03
N TYR A 248 -1.67 9.66 -2.93
CA TYR A 248 -1.81 9.79 -4.38
C TYR A 248 -2.83 8.83 -4.97
N LEU A 249 -2.81 7.56 -4.57
CA LEU A 249 -3.73 6.55 -5.10
C LEU A 249 -5.15 6.73 -4.59
N ASN A 250 -5.32 7.36 -3.41
CA ASN A 250 -6.60 7.56 -2.73
C ASN A 250 -7.50 6.32 -2.87
N GLN A 251 -7.01 5.20 -2.34
CA GLN A 251 -7.61 3.89 -2.57
C GLN A 251 -8.97 3.77 -1.87
N THR A 252 -9.91 3.14 -2.57
CA THR A 252 -11.24 2.78 -2.06
C THR A 252 -11.16 1.51 -1.20
N PRO A 253 -12.16 1.26 -0.34
CA PRO A 253 -12.32 -0.02 0.34
C PRO A 253 -12.56 -1.16 -0.67
N TYR A 254 -12.45 -2.40 -0.20
CA TYR A 254 -12.68 -3.62 -0.98
C TYR A 254 -11.91 -3.65 -2.31
N GLN A 255 -10.58 -3.44 -2.22
CA GLN A 255 -9.72 -3.64 -3.38
C GLN A 255 -9.88 -5.07 -3.91
N PRO A 256 -9.79 -5.30 -5.24
CA PRO A 256 -10.00 -6.63 -5.82
C PRO A 256 -8.87 -7.62 -5.49
N ARG A 257 -7.74 -7.13 -4.99
CA ARG A 257 -6.58 -7.90 -4.54
C ARG A 257 -5.73 -7.08 -3.58
N GLU A 258 -4.87 -7.75 -2.82
CA GLU A 258 -3.84 -7.09 -2.00
C GLU A 258 -2.87 -6.30 -2.89
N ARG A 259 -2.39 -5.14 -2.39
CA ARG A 259 -1.53 -4.19 -3.13
C ARG A 259 -0.24 -3.84 -2.39
N ASP A 260 0.26 -4.76 -1.58
CA ASP A 260 1.55 -4.66 -0.90
C ASP A 260 2.71 -4.28 -1.85
N TYR A 261 2.70 -4.78 -3.09
CA TYR A 261 3.68 -4.47 -4.13
C TYR A 261 3.80 -2.97 -4.45
N ALA A 262 2.75 -2.17 -4.19
CA ALA A 262 2.77 -0.73 -4.43
C ALA A 262 3.69 0.03 -3.45
N TYR A 263 4.02 -0.57 -2.31
CA TYR A 263 4.76 0.07 -1.22
C TYR A 263 6.16 -0.51 -0.99
N VAL A 264 6.59 -1.46 -1.84
CA VAL A 264 7.87 -2.18 -1.70
C VAL A 264 9.07 -1.23 -1.63
N GLY A 265 9.00 -0.08 -2.29
CA GLY A 265 10.05 0.93 -2.19
C GLY A 265 10.29 1.43 -0.75
N SER A 266 9.23 1.59 0.06
CA SER A 266 9.40 2.02 1.45
C SER A 266 9.92 0.88 2.33
N PHE A 267 9.61 -0.37 1.99
CA PHE A 267 10.13 -1.53 2.69
C PHE A 267 11.64 -1.66 2.48
N TYR A 268 12.12 -1.44 1.25
CA TYR A 268 13.56 -1.37 0.97
C TYR A 268 14.24 -0.19 1.66
N ALA A 269 13.60 0.98 1.69
CA ALA A 269 14.13 2.11 2.45
C ALA A 269 14.28 1.78 3.94
N PHE A 270 13.31 1.08 4.53
CA PHE A 270 13.38 0.63 5.91
C PHE A 270 14.47 -0.44 6.15
N ALA A 271 14.71 -1.32 5.17
CA ALA A 271 15.78 -2.32 5.25
C ALA A 271 17.19 -1.69 5.34
N ILE A 272 17.39 -0.49 4.77
CA ILE A 272 18.63 0.28 4.97
C ILE A 272 18.83 0.57 6.46
N TRP A 273 17.78 1.00 7.16
CA TRP A 273 17.85 1.21 8.60
C TRP A 273 18.04 -0.07 9.39
N ILE A 274 17.53 -1.22 8.94
CA ILE A 274 17.83 -2.52 9.58
C ILE A 274 19.34 -2.79 9.53
N GLY A 275 19.98 -2.60 8.38
CA GLY A 275 21.44 -2.74 8.24
C GLY A 275 22.21 -1.76 9.14
N LEU A 276 21.79 -0.50 9.15
CA LEU A 276 22.36 0.53 10.05
C LEU A 276 22.11 0.21 11.53
N GLY A 277 21.04 -0.52 11.86
CA GLY A 277 20.76 -0.99 13.21
C GLY A 277 21.84 -1.94 13.75
N VAL A 278 22.34 -2.85 12.92
CA VAL A 278 23.46 -3.73 13.28
C VAL A 278 24.72 -2.91 13.57
N PHE A 279 24.99 -1.94 12.71
CA PHE A 279 26.13 -1.03 12.90
C PHE A 279 25.96 -0.18 14.17
N ALA A 280 24.75 0.30 14.45
CA ALA A 280 24.44 1.06 15.65
C ALA A 280 24.66 0.24 16.94
N LEU A 281 24.31 -1.05 16.93
CA LEU A 281 24.59 -1.96 18.05
C LEU A 281 26.10 -2.17 18.24
N PHE A 282 26.86 -2.33 17.15
CA PHE A 282 28.32 -2.41 17.21
C PHE A 282 28.97 -1.12 17.74
N ASP A 283 28.52 0.05 17.27
CA ASP A 283 29.00 1.35 17.76
C ASP A 283 28.66 1.53 19.24
N ALA A 284 27.42 1.21 19.64
CA ALA A 284 26.97 1.23 21.02
C ALA A 284 27.84 0.34 21.93
N ALA A 285 28.22 -0.87 21.48
CA ALA A 285 29.13 -1.74 22.24
C ALA A 285 30.45 -1.05 22.62
N ARG A 286 30.95 -0.17 21.74
CA ARG A 286 32.26 0.48 21.90
C ARG A 286 32.18 1.78 22.68
N THR A 287 31.16 2.59 22.42
CA THR A 287 31.13 3.99 22.86
C THR A 287 30.11 4.26 23.96
N MET A 288 29.11 3.40 24.13
CA MET A 288 27.99 3.67 25.02
C MET A 288 28.41 3.59 26.49
N GLN A 289 28.01 4.58 27.28
CA GLN A 289 28.20 4.60 28.72
C GLN A 289 27.01 3.96 29.45
N GLN A 290 27.21 3.48 30.69
CA GLN A 290 26.12 2.91 31.50
C GLN A 290 24.95 3.87 31.68
N LYS A 291 25.23 5.17 31.84
CA LYS A 291 24.20 6.21 31.97
C LYS A 291 23.37 6.36 30.69
N GLU A 292 24.02 6.25 29.52
CA GLU A 292 23.35 6.35 28.22
C GLU A 292 22.47 5.14 27.97
N LEU A 293 22.97 3.92 28.26
CA LEU A 293 22.19 2.70 28.21
C LEU A 293 20.93 2.79 29.08
N GLY A 294 21.10 3.24 30.34
CA GLY A 294 19.98 3.45 31.25
C GLY A 294 18.97 4.49 30.75
N THR A 295 19.44 5.59 30.15
CA THR A 295 18.59 6.62 29.55
C THR A 295 17.78 6.07 28.38
N VAL A 296 18.41 5.33 27.47
CA VAL A 296 17.74 4.77 26.27
C VAL A 296 16.67 3.76 26.67
N VAL A 297 17.02 2.80 27.53
CA VAL A 297 16.08 1.78 28.00
C VAL A 297 14.96 2.42 28.82
N GLY A 298 15.29 3.36 29.70
CA GLY A 298 14.32 4.10 30.51
C GLY A 298 13.36 4.93 29.67
N ALA A 299 13.83 5.61 28.62
CA ALA A 299 13.00 6.39 27.72
C ALA A 299 12.04 5.50 26.91
N ALA A 300 12.54 4.39 26.35
CA ALA A 300 11.71 3.45 25.59
C ALA A 300 10.63 2.81 26.49
N PHE A 301 11.00 2.38 27.70
CA PHE A 301 10.05 1.82 28.66
C PHE A 301 9.04 2.87 29.13
N GLY A 302 9.49 4.09 29.44
CA GLY A 302 8.65 5.21 29.83
C GLY A 302 7.63 5.58 28.75
N LEU A 303 8.02 5.54 27.47
CA LEU A 303 7.12 5.73 26.35
C LEU A 303 6.04 4.63 26.29
N GLY A 304 6.43 3.37 26.53
CA GLY A 304 5.49 2.25 26.60
C GLY A 304 4.47 2.39 27.73
N VAL A 305 4.92 2.77 28.93
CA VAL A 305 4.04 3.03 30.08
C VAL A 305 3.11 4.21 29.81
N LEU A 306 3.64 5.31 29.24
CA LEU A 306 2.81 6.46 28.89
C LEU A 306 1.73 6.07 27.88
N LYS A 307 2.08 5.29 26.84
CA LYS A 307 1.11 4.83 25.85
C LYS A 307 0.05 3.93 26.49
N TYR A 308 0.45 3.03 27.39
CA TYR A 308 -0.48 2.18 28.14
C TYR A 308 -1.49 3.03 28.93
N LEU A 309 -1.03 4.04 29.67
CA LEU A 309 -1.91 4.93 30.43
C LEU A 309 -2.88 5.70 29.52
N VAL A 310 -2.42 6.17 28.36
CA VAL A 310 -3.29 6.83 27.37
C VAL A 310 -4.35 5.87 26.83
N GLU A 311 -3.98 4.63 26.55
CA GLU A 311 -4.92 3.59 26.11
C GLU A 311 -5.92 3.25 27.21
N SER A 312 -5.51 3.17 28.48
CA SER A 312 -6.41 2.88 29.61
C SER A 312 -7.44 3.98 29.87
N ILE A 313 -7.23 5.20 29.36
CA ILE A 313 -8.20 6.29 29.45
C ILE A 313 -9.26 6.19 28.33
N GLY A 314 -8.96 5.48 27.23
CA GLY A 314 -9.90 5.17 26.17
C GLY A 314 -10.45 3.75 26.28
N ASP A 315 -11.48 3.43 25.48
CA ASP A 315 -11.97 2.06 25.29
C ASP A 315 -11.14 1.29 24.22
N GLY A 316 -9.84 1.56 24.12
CA GLY A 316 -8.94 0.96 23.13
C GLY A 316 -8.26 -0.31 23.63
N ASP A 317 -7.76 -1.12 22.70
CA ASP A 317 -6.88 -2.25 23.03
C ASP A 317 -5.49 -1.79 23.50
N HIS A 318 -4.74 -2.70 24.13
CA HIS A 318 -3.39 -2.45 24.63
C HIS A 318 -2.26 -2.96 23.74
N ALA A 319 -2.55 -3.31 22.49
CA ALA A 319 -1.57 -3.99 21.65
C ALA A 319 -0.33 -3.13 21.37
N ILE A 320 -0.52 -1.84 21.12
CA ILE A 320 0.58 -0.92 20.79
C ILE A 320 1.47 -0.67 21.99
N SER A 321 0.90 -0.40 23.17
CA SER A 321 1.72 -0.25 24.39
C SER A 321 2.46 -1.53 24.74
N TYR A 322 1.82 -2.70 24.61
CA TYR A 322 2.49 -3.99 24.82
C TYR A 322 3.63 -4.23 23.83
N ALA A 323 3.47 -3.85 22.56
CA ALA A 323 4.53 -3.92 21.57
C ALA A 323 5.71 -3.00 21.91
N ILE A 324 5.46 -1.75 22.34
CA ILE A 324 6.51 -0.82 22.75
C ILE A 324 7.25 -1.35 23.98
N LEU A 325 6.54 -1.84 24.99
CA LEU A 325 7.13 -2.40 26.21
C LEU A 325 7.96 -3.65 25.91
N TYR A 326 7.44 -4.55 25.08
CA TYR A 326 8.16 -5.74 24.61
C TYR A 326 9.45 -5.36 23.88
N MET A 327 9.37 -4.42 22.93
CA MET A 327 10.53 -3.92 22.21
C MET A 327 11.53 -3.19 23.11
N ALA A 328 11.08 -2.46 24.12
CA ALA A 328 11.96 -1.80 25.08
C ALA A 328 12.76 -2.82 25.91
N VAL A 329 12.10 -3.90 26.37
CA VAL A 329 12.76 -4.99 27.09
C VAL A 329 13.74 -5.71 26.16
N LEU A 330 13.30 -6.12 24.98
CA LEU A 330 14.12 -6.83 24.00
C LEU A 330 15.33 -5.99 23.56
N GLY A 331 15.10 -4.74 23.17
CA GLY A 331 16.15 -3.80 22.79
C GLY A 331 17.13 -3.52 23.93
N GLY A 332 16.63 -3.42 25.16
CA GLY A 332 17.47 -3.29 26.35
C GLY A 332 18.36 -4.51 26.58
N VAL A 333 17.84 -5.73 26.39
CA VAL A 333 18.61 -6.98 26.47
C VAL A 333 19.69 -7.02 25.38
N VAL A 334 19.35 -6.69 24.14
CA VAL A 334 20.33 -6.66 23.03
C VAL A 334 21.40 -5.61 23.29
N LEU A 335 21.03 -4.39 23.69
CA LEU A 335 22.00 -3.34 24.00
C LEU A 335 22.90 -3.74 25.18
N ALA A 336 22.36 -4.38 26.22
CA ALA A 336 23.15 -4.89 27.34
C ALA A 336 24.14 -5.99 26.90
N LEU A 337 23.71 -6.91 26.03
CA LEU A 337 24.58 -7.93 25.44
C LEU A 337 25.75 -7.30 24.70
N PHE A 338 25.49 -6.33 23.83
CA PHE A 338 26.52 -5.61 23.06
C PHE A 338 27.41 -4.75 23.95
N PHE A 339 26.85 -4.13 24.99
CA PHE A 339 27.60 -3.40 25.99
C PHE A 339 28.60 -4.29 26.75
N VAL A 340 28.20 -5.51 27.14
CA VAL A 340 29.09 -6.50 27.74
C VAL A 340 30.13 -6.97 26.71
N LEU A 341 29.72 -7.22 25.46
CA LEU A 341 30.61 -7.64 24.40
C LEU A 341 31.78 -6.67 24.22
N GLY A 342 31.51 -5.37 24.13
CA GLY A 342 32.55 -4.34 23.94
C GLY A 342 33.47 -4.17 25.14
N ARG A 343 33.01 -4.48 26.36
CA ARG A 343 33.87 -4.51 27.55
C ARG A 343 34.77 -5.74 27.61
N THR A 344 34.29 -6.87 27.09
CA THR A 344 35.00 -8.16 27.15
C THR A 344 35.96 -8.31 25.97
N THR A 345 35.60 -7.78 24.81
CA THR A 345 36.36 -7.91 23.56
C THR A 345 36.87 -6.54 23.11
N ARG A 346 38.15 -6.25 23.40
CA ARG A 346 38.80 -5.00 22.95
C ARG A 346 39.32 -5.05 21.51
N ASN A 347 39.28 -6.21 20.87
CA ASN A 347 39.69 -6.38 19.47
C ASN A 347 38.54 -5.97 18.54
N GLU A 348 38.69 -4.85 17.84
CA GLU A 348 37.64 -4.29 16.99
C GLU A 348 37.16 -5.23 15.87
N PRO A 349 38.05 -5.87 15.08
CA PRO A 349 37.65 -6.90 14.11
C PRO A 349 36.80 -8.02 14.73
N VAL A 350 37.17 -8.52 15.91
CA VAL A 350 36.44 -9.61 16.57
C VAL A 350 35.08 -9.13 17.06
N ALA A 351 35.00 -7.95 17.66
CA ALA A 351 33.73 -7.35 18.07
C ALA A 351 32.80 -7.10 16.87
N GLY A 352 33.35 -6.67 15.73
CA GLY A 352 32.59 -6.49 14.49
C GLY A 352 32.07 -7.81 13.93
N LEU A 353 32.90 -8.85 13.92
CA LEU A 353 32.47 -10.19 13.51
C LEU A 353 31.35 -10.74 14.40
N LEU A 354 31.48 -10.60 15.72
CA LEU A 354 30.45 -11.03 16.67
C LEU A 354 29.16 -10.24 16.51
N ALA A 355 29.24 -8.93 16.25
CA ALA A 355 28.08 -8.10 15.94
C ALA A 355 27.33 -8.60 14.71
N VAL A 356 28.04 -8.96 13.64
CA VAL A 356 27.46 -9.53 12.42
C VAL A 356 26.82 -10.90 12.73
N ILE A 357 27.51 -11.79 13.45
CA ILE A 357 26.97 -13.12 13.79
C ILE A 357 25.69 -13.01 14.61
N ILE A 358 25.65 -12.13 15.62
CA ILE A 358 24.43 -11.88 16.40
C ILE A 358 23.35 -11.26 15.51
N GLY A 359 23.72 -10.31 14.65
CA GLY A 359 22.82 -9.68 13.68
C GLY A 359 22.19 -10.67 12.71
N LEU A 360 22.89 -11.75 12.33
CA LEU A 360 22.38 -12.82 11.47
C LEU A 360 21.23 -13.62 12.10
N ALA A 361 20.99 -13.52 13.40
CA ALA A 361 19.81 -14.12 14.02
C ALA A 361 18.50 -13.59 13.41
N VAL A 362 18.45 -12.30 13.04
CA VAL A 362 17.26 -11.68 12.45
C VAL A 362 16.93 -12.27 11.07
N PRO A 363 17.82 -12.22 10.05
CA PRO A 363 17.54 -12.88 8.78
C PRO A 363 17.41 -14.40 8.92
N GLY A 364 18.07 -15.03 9.92
CA GLY A 364 17.88 -16.45 10.23
C GLY A 364 16.45 -16.79 10.61
N VAL A 365 15.83 -16.01 11.50
CA VAL A 365 14.39 -16.16 11.86
C VAL A 365 13.50 -15.90 10.65
N MET A 366 13.77 -14.84 9.87
CA MET A 366 12.97 -14.53 8.68
C MET A 366 13.02 -15.63 7.63
N VAL A 367 14.18 -16.26 7.43
CA VAL A 367 14.32 -17.43 6.54
C VAL A 367 13.57 -18.61 7.11
N ALA A 368 13.75 -18.96 8.39
CA ALA A 368 13.08 -20.11 9.00
C ALA A 368 11.54 -20.00 8.95
N GLU A 369 10.99 -18.82 9.22
CA GLU A 369 9.55 -18.59 9.27
C GLU A 369 8.93 -18.25 7.90
N GLY A 370 9.72 -17.79 6.93
CA GLY A 370 9.21 -17.32 5.63
C GLY A 370 9.56 -18.19 4.43
N TRP A 371 10.41 -19.23 4.58
CA TRP A 371 10.95 -19.99 3.45
C TRP A 371 9.86 -20.68 2.61
N ASP A 372 8.91 -21.35 3.24
CA ASP A 372 7.87 -22.13 2.57
C ASP A 372 6.83 -21.26 1.84
N ASP A 373 6.53 -20.07 2.37
CA ASP A 373 5.70 -19.06 1.72
C ASP A 373 6.40 -18.40 0.53
N HIS A 374 7.73 -18.32 0.54
CA HIS A 374 8.51 -17.72 -0.55
C HIS A 374 9.00 -18.73 -1.57
N ASP A 375 8.93 -20.03 -1.28
CA ASP A 375 9.26 -21.06 -2.25
C ASP A 375 8.30 -21.02 -3.45
N ARG A 376 8.87 -20.90 -4.64
CA ARG A 376 8.16 -20.89 -5.94
C ARG A 376 8.50 -22.13 -6.78
N GLY A 377 9.30 -23.06 -6.27
CA GLY A 377 9.80 -24.21 -7.02
C GLY A 377 8.71 -25.11 -7.62
N ASN A 378 7.54 -25.16 -6.98
CA ASN A 378 6.38 -25.92 -7.46
C ASN A 378 5.33 -25.04 -8.18
N ARG A 379 5.62 -23.76 -8.46
CA ARG A 379 4.68 -22.88 -9.20
C ARG A 379 4.98 -22.95 -10.70
N THR A 380 4.24 -23.79 -11.41
CA THR A 380 4.30 -23.97 -12.86
C THR A 380 3.42 -23.06 -13.74
N PRO A 381 2.45 -22.24 -13.25
CA PRO A 381 1.52 -21.53 -14.13
C PRO A 381 2.16 -20.70 -15.25
N ALA A 382 3.29 -20.02 -14.99
CA ALA A 382 3.95 -19.22 -16.03
C ALA A 382 4.53 -20.09 -17.16
N ARG A 383 5.08 -21.27 -16.82
CA ARG A 383 5.58 -22.24 -17.80
C ARG A 383 4.41 -22.86 -18.56
N ASP A 384 3.38 -23.29 -17.83
CA ASP A 384 2.23 -23.98 -18.39
C ASP A 384 1.49 -23.04 -19.35
N LEU A 385 1.24 -21.80 -18.94
CA LEU A 385 0.67 -20.75 -19.79
C LEU A 385 1.51 -20.50 -21.05
N ALA A 386 2.85 -20.43 -20.93
CA ALA A 386 3.72 -20.27 -22.09
C ALA A 386 3.65 -21.47 -23.07
N SER A 387 3.48 -22.70 -22.55
CA SER A 387 3.25 -23.90 -23.38
C SER A 387 1.91 -23.81 -24.08
N ASP A 388 0.85 -23.49 -23.33
CA ASP A 388 -0.52 -23.38 -23.83
C ASP A 388 -0.63 -22.32 -24.94
N TYR A 389 0.10 -21.20 -24.83
CA TYR A 389 0.17 -20.17 -25.88
C TYR A 389 0.81 -20.65 -27.19
N LEU A 390 1.73 -21.61 -27.12
CA LEU A 390 2.47 -22.12 -28.27
C LEU A 390 1.80 -23.36 -28.89
N GLU A 391 0.94 -24.04 -28.13
CA GLU A 391 0.23 -25.22 -28.59
C GLU A 391 -0.99 -24.86 -29.43
N SER A 392 -1.08 -25.43 -30.64
CA SER A 392 -2.25 -25.27 -31.49
C SER A 392 -3.42 -26.13 -30.98
N CYS A 393 -4.62 -25.55 -30.98
CA CYS A 393 -5.84 -26.30 -30.70
C CYS A 393 -6.05 -27.41 -31.73
N ALA A 394 -6.52 -28.58 -31.27
CA ALA A 394 -6.94 -29.66 -32.16
C ALA A 394 -8.19 -29.24 -32.98
N PRO A 395 -8.43 -29.85 -34.16
CA PRO A 395 -9.64 -29.59 -34.93
C PRO A 395 -10.91 -29.81 -34.09
N ASN A 396 -11.81 -28.81 -34.10
CA ASN A 396 -13.05 -28.78 -33.30
C ASN A 396 -12.88 -28.73 -31.78
N ALA A 397 -11.70 -28.36 -31.26
CA ALA A 397 -11.52 -28.14 -29.83
C ALA A 397 -12.36 -26.95 -29.34
N ILE A 398 -12.85 -27.04 -28.10
CA ILE A 398 -13.52 -25.95 -27.38
C ILE A 398 -12.51 -25.40 -26.37
N LEU A 399 -12.11 -24.15 -26.56
CA LEU A 399 -11.20 -23.46 -25.65
C LEU A 399 -12.01 -22.81 -24.53
N PHE A 400 -11.65 -23.10 -23.28
CA PHE A 400 -12.16 -22.40 -22.12
C PHE A 400 -11.13 -21.36 -21.69
N THR A 401 -11.43 -20.09 -21.92
CA THR A 401 -10.60 -18.97 -21.48
C THR A 401 -11.11 -18.46 -20.12
N ASN A 402 -10.19 -18.12 -19.21
CA ASN A 402 -10.53 -17.58 -17.90
C ASN A 402 -9.68 -16.33 -17.62
N GLY A 403 -10.22 -15.15 -17.89
CA GLY A 403 -9.54 -13.87 -17.69
C GLY A 403 -10.08 -12.77 -18.59
N ASP A 404 -10.08 -11.53 -18.09
CA ASP A 404 -10.51 -10.31 -18.81
C ASP A 404 -9.41 -9.79 -19.77
N ASN A 405 -8.16 -10.23 -19.62
CA ASN A 405 -7.01 -9.74 -20.40
C ASN A 405 -5.95 -10.81 -20.76
N ASP A 406 -6.21 -12.09 -20.51
CA ASP A 406 -5.33 -13.15 -20.99
C ASP A 406 -5.83 -13.54 -22.39
N THR A 407 -5.15 -12.99 -23.41
CA THR A 407 -5.38 -13.26 -24.84
C THR A 407 -5.29 -14.75 -25.16
#